data_AF-A0A7W0Z4B1-F1
#
_entry.id   AF-A0A7W0Z4B1-F1
#
_cell.length_a   1.000
_cell.length_b   1.000
_cell.length_c   1.000
_cell.angle_alpha   90.00
_cell.angle_beta   90.00
_cell.angle_gamma   90.00
#
_symmetry.space_group_name_H-M   'P 1'
#
loop_
_entity.id
_entity.type
_entity.pdbx_description
1 polymer ?
#
loop_
_entity_poly.entity_id
_entity_poly.type
_entity_poly.pdbx_seq_one_letter_code
_entity_poly.pdbx_strand_id
1 'polypeptide(L)'
;MRRLLLGLLLGALVLTSCSDPAPTEQQTQSSGQSDQQFPDVVEVVAGRAEDGTFTFDVTMSSPYDTPERYADGWRILGPDEEVYAEMTLDHDHAAEQPFTRTQTGVEIPDGVTSVVVEGRDLENGYGGGTQTVDLPTG
;
A
#
# COMPACT_ATOMS: atom_id res chain seq x y z
N MET A 1 -1.64 74.99 2.49
CA MET A 1 -2.53 75.96 1.80
C MET A 1 -3.57 75.17 1.02
N ARG A 2 -4.85 75.56 1.14
CA ARG A 2 -6.00 75.42 0.20
C ARG A 2 -6.20 74.06 -0.53
N ARG A 3 -7.23 73.25 -0.26
CA ARG A 3 -8.72 73.40 -0.35
C ARG A 3 -9.29 72.73 -1.62
N LEU A 4 -10.14 71.71 -1.36
CA LEU A 4 -11.43 71.33 -1.99
C LEU A 4 -11.59 71.15 -3.52
N LEU A 5 -12.29 70.07 -3.90
CA LEU A 5 -13.59 69.99 -4.64
C LEU A 5 -13.77 68.55 -5.18
N LEU A 6 -14.63 67.71 -4.60
CA LEU A 6 -16.05 67.46 -4.94
C LEU A 6 -16.35 67.35 -6.45
N GLY A 7 -16.68 66.15 -6.89
CA GLY A 7 -17.24 65.83 -8.21
C GLY A 7 -18.10 64.58 -8.13
N LEU A 8 -19.42 64.79 -8.03
CA LEU A 8 -20.51 63.82 -8.17
C LEU A 8 -20.77 63.58 -9.68
N LEU A 9 -21.08 62.35 -10.11
CA LEU A 9 -21.98 61.96 -11.22
C LEU A 9 -21.76 60.46 -11.53
N LEU A 10 -22.66 59.56 -11.14
CA LEU A 10 -23.83 59.06 -11.91
C LEU A 10 -23.43 58.26 -13.17
N GLY A 11 -23.70 56.94 -13.20
CA GLY A 11 -23.75 56.23 -14.49
C GLY A 11 -23.64 54.71 -14.46
N ALA A 12 -24.80 54.08 -14.71
CA ALA A 12 -24.97 52.79 -15.41
C ALA A 12 -24.50 51.49 -14.73
N LEU A 13 -25.50 50.83 -14.12
CA LEU A 13 -25.59 49.38 -13.98
C LEU A 13 -25.54 48.73 -15.38
N VAL A 14 -24.48 47.95 -15.64
CA VAL A 14 -24.44 47.02 -16.77
C VAL A 14 -24.41 45.62 -16.18
N LEU A 15 -25.55 44.93 -16.28
CA LEU A 15 -25.66 43.51 -15.98
C LEU A 15 -24.98 42.76 -17.14
N THR A 16 -23.79 42.24 -16.89
CA THR A 16 -23.20 41.20 -17.73
C THR A 16 -22.66 40.13 -16.80
N SER A 17 -23.41 39.03 -16.75
CA SER A 17 -23.05 37.79 -16.08
C SER A 17 -21.79 37.23 -16.74
N CYS A 18 -20.69 37.17 -15.98
CA CYS A 18 -19.47 36.50 -16.39
C CYS A 18 -19.10 35.46 -15.32
N SER A 19 -19.42 34.21 -15.67
CA SER A 19 -18.65 33.00 -15.40
C SER A 19 -18.36 32.64 -13.94
N ASP A 20 -19.17 31.72 -13.40
CA ASP A 20 -18.74 30.80 -12.36
C ASP A 20 -17.46 30.05 -12.80
N PRO A 21 -16.35 30.12 -12.06
CA PRO A 21 -15.30 29.12 -12.21
C PRO A 21 -15.84 27.81 -11.61
N ALA A 22 -15.86 26.75 -12.42
CA ALA A 22 -16.08 25.39 -11.92
C ALA A 22 -15.13 25.10 -10.75
N PRO A 23 -15.55 24.33 -9.73
CA PRO A 23 -14.61 23.86 -8.75
C PRO A 23 -13.58 23.03 -9.51
N THR A 24 -12.34 23.52 -9.51
CA THR A 24 -11.20 22.67 -9.83
C THR A 24 -11.26 21.56 -8.79
N GLU A 25 -11.71 20.38 -9.20
CA GLU A 25 -11.39 19.14 -8.51
C GLU A 25 -9.88 19.05 -8.56
N GLN A 26 -9.27 19.63 -7.52
CA GLN A 26 -7.88 19.38 -7.18
C GLN A 26 -7.83 17.89 -6.94
N GLN A 27 -7.32 17.16 -7.93
CA GLN A 27 -6.79 15.84 -7.73
C GLN A 27 -5.81 15.97 -6.56
N THR A 28 -6.23 15.50 -5.39
CA THR A 28 -5.35 15.20 -4.28
C THR A 28 -4.38 14.16 -4.80
N GLN A 29 -3.26 14.62 -5.36
CA GLN A 29 -2.11 13.80 -5.60
C GLN A 29 -1.68 13.26 -4.23
N SER A 30 -1.78 11.95 -4.11
CA SER A 30 -1.42 11.15 -2.95
C SER A 30 -0.02 11.53 -2.47
N SER A 31 0.05 12.37 -1.44
CA SER A 31 1.25 12.62 -0.65
C SER A 31 1.51 11.51 0.38
N GLY A 32 0.98 10.30 0.15
CA GLY A 32 1.12 9.14 1.04
C GLY A 32 2.10 8.07 0.55
N GLN A 33 2.69 8.20 -0.64
CA GLN A 33 3.53 7.16 -1.24
C GLN A 33 5.04 7.44 -1.21
N SER A 34 5.49 8.66 -0.91
CA SER A 34 6.93 8.99 -0.89
C SER A 34 7.68 8.56 0.37
N ASP A 35 6.95 8.19 1.44
CA ASP A 35 7.51 7.98 2.77
C ASP A 35 7.36 6.52 3.25
N GLN A 36 6.86 5.62 2.40
CA GLN A 36 6.65 4.23 2.76
C GLN A 36 7.99 3.51 2.95
N GLN A 37 8.26 3.07 4.19
CA GLN A 37 9.52 2.41 4.56
C GLN A 37 9.48 0.88 4.41
N PHE A 38 8.29 0.31 4.37
CA PHE A 38 8.07 -1.14 4.37
C PHE A 38 6.99 -1.50 3.36
N PRO A 39 7.05 -2.69 2.75
CA PRO A 39 5.95 -3.15 1.92
C PRO A 39 4.72 -3.44 2.77
N ASP A 40 3.55 -3.30 2.16
CA ASP A 40 2.30 -3.79 2.75
C ASP A 40 1.94 -5.13 2.11
N VAL A 41 1.65 -6.13 2.92
CA VAL A 41 0.92 -7.31 2.48
C VAL A 41 -0.54 -6.92 2.36
N VAL A 42 -1.08 -6.93 1.13
CA VAL A 42 -2.43 -6.42 0.86
C VAL A 42 -3.46 -7.54 0.68
N GLU A 43 -3.01 -8.74 0.33
CA GLU A 43 -3.85 -9.93 0.24
C GLU A 43 -3.03 -11.19 0.47
N VAL A 44 -3.63 -12.20 1.09
CA VAL A 44 -3.07 -13.54 1.25
C VAL A 44 -4.15 -14.56 0.98
N VAL A 45 -3.89 -15.50 0.08
CA VAL A 45 -4.73 -16.68 -0.14
C VAL A 45 -3.98 -17.91 0.35
N ALA A 46 -4.52 -18.58 1.37
CA ALA A 46 -3.97 -19.81 1.92
C ALA A 46 -4.70 -21.03 1.32
N GLY A 47 -3.93 -22.02 0.86
CA GLY A 47 -4.40 -23.30 0.37
C GLY A 47 -3.68 -24.45 1.07
N ARG A 48 -4.32 -25.62 1.09
CA ARG A 48 -3.72 -26.87 1.59
C ARG A 48 -3.37 -27.80 0.43
N ALA A 49 -2.14 -28.27 0.38
CA ALA A 49 -1.67 -29.24 -0.60
C ALA A 49 -2.02 -30.68 -0.17
N GLU A 50 -1.97 -31.61 -1.13
CA GLU A 50 -2.31 -33.03 -0.89
C GLU A 50 -1.36 -33.73 0.10
N ASP A 51 -0.11 -33.27 0.17
CA ASP A 51 0.91 -33.78 1.09
C ASP A 51 0.77 -33.23 2.52
N GLY A 52 -0.24 -32.39 2.76
CA GLY A 52 -0.53 -31.80 4.05
C GLY A 52 0.18 -30.47 4.33
N THR A 53 1.09 -30.02 3.45
CA THR A 53 1.70 -28.69 3.53
C THR A 53 0.75 -27.59 3.07
N PHE A 54 1.13 -26.33 3.32
CA PHE A 54 0.37 -25.17 2.89
C PHE A 54 1.04 -24.45 1.72
N THR A 55 0.19 -23.83 0.90
CA THR A 55 0.57 -22.90 -0.16
C THR A 55 -0.02 -21.53 0.15
N PHE A 56 0.77 -20.48 -0.05
CA PHE A 56 0.35 -19.10 0.14
C PHE A 56 0.60 -18.30 -1.12
N ASP A 57 -0.46 -17.73 -1.69
CA ASP A 57 -0.35 -16.66 -2.67
C ASP A 57 -0.35 -15.34 -1.91
N VAL A 58 0.78 -14.65 -1.91
CA VAL A 58 1.00 -13.41 -1.16
C VAL A 58 1.06 -12.25 -2.14
N THR A 59 0.12 -11.31 -2.00
CA THR A 59 0.09 -10.07 -2.77
C THR A 59 0.68 -8.95 -1.94
N MET A 60 1.72 -8.29 -2.46
CA MET A 60 2.42 -7.21 -1.80
C MET A 60 2.31 -5.90 -2.59
N SER A 61 2.32 -4.79 -1.86
CA SER A 61 2.44 -3.44 -2.39
C SER A 61 3.69 -2.77 -1.83
N SER A 62 4.55 -2.33 -2.73
CA SER A 62 5.79 -1.59 -2.47
C SER A 62 5.98 -0.53 -3.57
N PRO A 63 5.19 0.56 -3.54
CA PRO A 63 5.20 1.58 -4.58
C PRO A 63 6.55 2.33 -4.72
N TYR A 64 7.43 2.16 -3.73
CA TYR A 64 8.77 2.74 -3.70
C TYR A 64 9.83 1.87 -4.36
N ASP A 65 9.48 0.67 -4.85
CA ASP A 65 10.42 -0.29 -5.45
C ASP A 65 11.29 0.35 -6.55
N THR A 66 12.58 0.08 -6.47
CA THR A 66 13.62 0.42 -7.44
C THR A 66 14.69 -0.69 -7.43
N PRO A 67 15.56 -0.78 -8.45
CA PRO A 67 16.68 -1.73 -8.41
C PRO A 67 17.61 -1.56 -7.19
N GLU A 68 17.68 -0.36 -6.62
CA GLU A 68 18.51 -0.06 -5.45
C GLU A 68 17.86 -0.46 -4.12
N ARG A 69 16.52 -0.39 -4.02
CA ARG A 69 15.75 -0.75 -2.84
C ARG A 69 14.36 -1.21 -3.22
N TYR A 70 13.99 -2.40 -2.75
CA TYR A 70 12.71 -3.02 -3.02
C TYR A 70 12.25 -3.90 -1.86
N ALA A 71 11.01 -4.38 -1.94
CA ALA A 71 10.53 -5.44 -1.06
C ALA A 71 11.23 -6.78 -1.37
N ASP A 72 12.14 -7.22 -0.51
CA ASP A 72 13.03 -8.35 -0.79
C ASP A 72 12.53 -9.69 -0.22
N GLY A 73 11.31 -9.72 0.33
CA GLY A 73 10.73 -10.95 0.85
C GLY A 73 9.55 -10.77 1.78
N TRP A 74 9.15 -11.88 2.39
CA TRP A 74 8.17 -11.92 3.49
C TRP A 74 8.44 -13.12 4.40
N ARG A 75 7.77 -13.13 5.56
CA ARG A 75 7.73 -14.25 6.49
C ARG A 75 6.30 -14.65 6.83
N ILE A 76 6.11 -15.92 7.14
CA ILE A 76 4.88 -16.50 7.66
C ILE A 76 5.12 -16.83 9.14
N LEU A 77 4.31 -16.20 9.98
CA LEU A 77 4.42 -16.26 11.44
C LEU A 77 3.26 -17.07 12.03
N GLY A 78 3.60 -17.97 12.93
CA GLY A 78 2.65 -18.63 13.81
C GLY A 78 2.25 -17.80 15.03
N PRO A 79 1.52 -18.42 15.97
CA PRO A 79 1.36 -17.88 17.31
C PRO A 79 2.72 -17.56 17.94
N ASP A 80 2.76 -16.56 18.81
CA ASP A 80 3.96 -16.13 19.54
C ASP A 80 5.14 -15.67 18.64
N GLU A 81 4.85 -15.21 17.41
CA GLU A 81 5.84 -14.68 16.46
C GLU A 81 6.88 -15.71 15.97
N GLU A 82 6.58 -17.02 16.10
CA GLU A 82 7.42 -18.09 15.54
C GLU A 82 7.41 -18.05 14.01
N VAL A 83 8.57 -18.14 13.37
CA VAL A 83 8.69 -18.15 11.90
C VAL A 83 8.51 -19.57 11.36
N TYR A 84 7.45 -19.80 10.58
CA TYR A 84 7.22 -21.08 9.90
C TYR A 84 7.83 -21.13 8.51
N ALA A 85 7.91 -19.99 7.83
CA ALA A 85 8.59 -19.90 6.54
C ALA A 85 9.02 -18.47 6.23
N GLU A 86 10.02 -18.35 5.35
CA GLU A 86 10.47 -17.09 4.76
C GLU A 86 10.62 -17.26 3.25
N MET A 87 10.29 -16.22 2.49
CA MET A 87 10.59 -16.13 1.07
C MET A 87 11.56 -14.96 0.86
N THR A 88 12.56 -15.16 -0.01
CA THR A 88 13.41 -14.09 -0.54
C THR A 88 13.06 -13.81 -2.00
N LEU A 89 13.02 -12.53 -2.36
CA LEU A 89 12.86 -12.03 -3.73
C LEU A 89 14.16 -11.36 -4.16
N ASP A 90 14.68 -11.71 -5.33
CA ASP A 90 16.03 -11.29 -5.76
C ASP A 90 16.06 -10.04 -6.65
N HIS A 91 14.92 -9.40 -6.92
CA HIS A 91 14.82 -8.22 -7.78
C HIS A 91 13.61 -7.35 -7.44
N ASP A 92 13.61 -6.12 -7.94
CA ASP A 92 12.51 -5.18 -7.78
C ASP A 92 11.28 -5.58 -8.59
N HIS A 93 10.11 -5.12 -8.14
CA HIS A 93 8.84 -5.32 -8.81
C HIS A 93 8.14 -4.00 -9.15
N ALA A 94 8.91 -2.94 -9.42
CA ALA A 94 8.38 -1.59 -9.66
C ALA A 94 7.34 -1.52 -10.80
N ALA A 95 7.49 -2.38 -11.81
CA ALA A 95 6.59 -2.45 -12.98
C ALA A 95 5.36 -3.36 -12.79
N GLU A 96 5.22 -4.02 -11.64
CA GLU A 96 4.21 -5.04 -11.37
C GLU A 96 3.44 -4.76 -10.07
N GLN A 97 3.31 -3.51 -9.63
CA GLN A 97 2.66 -3.20 -8.34
C GLN A 97 1.12 -3.13 -8.45
N PRO A 98 0.35 -3.75 -7.52
CA PRO A 98 0.81 -4.75 -6.56
C PRO A 98 1.13 -6.09 -7.25
N PHE A 99 2.13 -6.81 -6.75
CA PHE A 99 2.56 -8.09 -7.31
C PHE A 99 2.16 -9.25 -6.41
N THR A 100 1.95 -10.43 -7.00
CA THR A 100 1.66 -11.67 -6.27
C THR A 100 2.74 -12.71 -6.51
N ARG A 101 3.16 -13.40 -5.46
CA ARG A 101 4.06 -14.55 -5.54
C ARG A 101 3.53 -15.70 -4.69
N THR A 102 3.82 -16.92 -5.12
CA THR A 102 3.38 -18.14 -4.45
C THR A 102 4.52 -18.77 -3.67
N GLN A 103 4.28 -19.10 -2.41
CA GLN A 103 5.15 -19.94 -1.58
C GLN A 103 4.48 -21.28 -1.30
N THR A 104 5.10 -22.37 -1.73
CA THR A 104 4.61 -23.74 -1.53
C THR A 104 5.43 -24.47 -0.47
N GLY A 105 4.91 -25.59 0.03
CA GLY A 105 5.66 -26.48 0.93
C GLY A 105 5.84 -25.90 2.34
N VAL A 106 4.95 -25.00 2.78
CA VAL A 106 5.02 -24.41 4.11
C VAL A 106 4.49 -25.42 5.13
N GLU A 107 5.38 -25.89 6.00
CA GLU A 107 5.03 -26.77 7.11
C GLU A 107 4.49 -25.93 8.27
N ILE A 108 3.25 -26.21 8.70
CA ILE A 108 2.63 -25.54 9.84
C ILE A 108 2.25 -26.60 10.87
N PRO A 109 2.60 -26.43 12.16
CA PRO A 109 2.24 -27.38 13.21
C PRO A 109 0.74 -27.61 13.33
N ASP A 110 0.37 -28.85 13.68
CA ASP A 110 -1.02 -29.19 13.99
C ASP A 110 -1.57 -28.31 15.12
N GLY A 111 -2.82 -27.89 14.98
CA GLY A 111 -3.50 -27.04 15.96
C GLY A 111 -3.36 -25.54 15.73
N VAL A 112 -2.47 -25.10 14.83
CA VAL A 112 -2.46 -23.71 14.34
C VAL A 112 -3.64 -23.51 13.40
N THR A 113 -4.44 -22.48 13.66
CA THR A 113 -5.64 -22.16 12.86
C THR A 113 -5.49 -20.90 12.01
N SER A 114 -4.50 -20.06 12.30
CA SER A 114 -4.22 -18.85 11.54
C SER A 114 -2.74 -18.50 11.61
N VAL A 115 -2.29 -17.73 10.62
CA VAL A 115 -0.92 -17.21 10.54
C VAL A 115 -0.94 -15.73 10.20
N VAL A 116 0.16 -15.04 10.49
CA VAL A 116 0.40 -13.66 10.05
C VAL A 116 1.45 -13.67 8.94
N VAL A 117 1.20 -12.93 7.87
CA VAL A 117 2.18 -12.68 6.81
C VAL A 117 2.65 -11.24 6.90
N GLU A 118 3.97 -11.06 6.94
CA GLU A 118 4.64 -9.77 7.06
C GLU A 118 5.72 -9.64 6.00
N GLY A 119 5.71 -8.51 5.29
CA GLY A 119 6.68 -8.21 4.25
C GLY A 119 8.01 -7.70 4.80
N ARG A 120 9.05 -7.75 3.97
CA ARG A 120 10.39 -7.26 4.27
C ARG A 120 10.85 -6.26 3.22
N ASP A 121 11.36 -5.14 3.68
CA ASP A 121 12.11 -4.18 2.88
C ASP A 121 13.61 -4.52 2.94
N LEU A 122 14.29 -4.41 1.80
CA LEU A 122 15.73 -4.71 1.68
C LEU A 122 16.61 -3.92 2.66
N GLU A 123 16.28 -2.66 2.94
CA GLU A 123 17.08 -1.78 3.80
C GLU A 123 16.56 -1.73 5.24
N ASN A 124 15.25 -1.74 5.42
CA ASN A 124 14.60 -1.47 6.70
C ASN A 124 14.20 -2.75 7.46
N GLY A 125 14.23 -3.92 6.81
CA GLY A 125 13.81 -5.19 7.40
C GLY A 125 12.29 -5.36 7.39
N TYR A 126 11.77 -6.15 8.34
CA TYR A 126 10.34 -6.49 8.40
C TYR A 126 9.51 -5.33 8.95
N GLY A 127 8.32 -5.14 8.38
CA GLY A 127 7.34 -4.18 8.86
C GLY A 127 6.24 -3.92 7.85
N GLY A 128 5.52 -2.80 8.03
CA GLY A 128 4.41 -2.40 7.17
C GLY A 128 3.08 -3.06 7.53
N GLY A 129 2.14 -3.04 6.60
CA GLY A 129 0.85 -3.71 6.71
C GLY A 129 1.01 -5.23 6.66
N THR A 130 0.46 -5.92 7.65
CA THR A 130 0.44 -7.39 7.72
C THR A 130 -0.95 -7.93 7.45
N GLN A 131 -1.03 -9.17 6.97
CA GLN A 131 -2.30 -9.89 6.85
C GLN A 131 -2.33 -11.09 7.78
N THR A 132 -3.38 -11.20 8.59
CA THR A 132 -3.73 -12.44 9.29
C THR A 132 -4.68 -13.25 8.42
N VAL A 133 -4.38 -14.52 8.20
CA VAL A 133 -5.20 -15.42 7.37
C VAL A 133 -5.52 -16.69 8.15
N ASP A 134 -6.78 -17.10 8.11
CA ASP A 134 -7.21 -18.40 8.64
C ASP A 134 -6.76 -19.51 7.69
N LEU A 135 -6.22 -20.58 8.25
CA LEU A 135 -5.79 -21.74 7.48
C LEU A 135 -7.00 -22.59 7.10
N PRO A 136 -7.09 -23.06 5.85
CA PRO A 136 -8.17 -23.95 5.46
C PRO A 136 -8.14 -25.24 6.27
N THR A 137 -9.26 -25.57 6.89
CA THR A 137 -9.49 -26.89 7.45
C THR A 137 -9.71 -27.88 6.30
N GLY A 138 -9.07 -29.05 6.37
CA GLY A 138 -9.30 -30.14 5.42
C GLY A 138 -10.71 -30.70 5.47
#